data_AF-A0A1H6QQR8-F1
#
_entry.id   AF-A0A1H6QQR8-F1
#
_cell.length_a   1.000
_cell.length_b   1.000
_cell.length_c   1.000
_cell.angle_alpha   90.00
_cell.angle_beta   90.00
_cell.angle_gamma   90.00
#
_symmetry.space_group_name_H-M   'P 1'
#
loop_
_entity.id
_entity.type
_entity.pdbx_description
1 polymer ?
#
loop_
_entity_poly.entity_id
_entity_poly.type
_entity_poly.pdbx_seq_one_letter_code
_entity_poly.pdbx_strand_id
1 'polypeptide(L)'
;MAGFGAFANKRLCDVVFPGTHDAGIYGNDLGSVVKTQNLSIGEQAKAGVRYFDLRIIKVKTTGGLEQKAYHAPGFNKKEDKKLGAYQTPKTGGDVGGDRLSQMLDQAREFVMKNPEEFLILRFSKCGDMLDVANQCILKLGPQRFASNVNLNVATIASLQGKVITVFDRGDFDKFPAQLKSTPGILPVKALFNKEGTGHAQYSEHMWGLQYFGSYSNTGDKKKNLKKQQKILSQGPISSPELLGMMYWTLTSNWKEGLHKLFYSIEKRDKGMWSSSQQALTDAWKAGVKDHIVARAGVLHQQWRANGFPPQAINRVSKSFMPNIVMIDFADPNRCATIWNLNLATTDMIGRLREDLLVTA
;
A
#
# COMPACT_ATOMS: atom_id res chain seq x y z
N MET A 1 3.11 17.84 -9.95
CA MET A 1 2.13 16.74 -10.09
C MET A 1 0.78 17.28 -9.69
N ALA A 2 -0.30 16.95 -10.40
CA ALA A 2 -1.65 17.33 -9.95
C ALA A 2 -1.95 16.62 -8.62
N GLY A 3 -2.49 17.35 -7.66
CA GLY A 3 -2.83 16.82 -6.33
C GLY A 3 -4.04 15.88 -6.36
N PHE A 4 -4.30 15.22 -5.23
CA PHE A 4 -5.49 14.38 -5.08
C PHE A 4 -6.79 15.19 -4.88
N GLY A 5 -6.70 16.52 -4.78
CA GLY A 5 -7.84 17.43 -4.82
C GLY A 5 -8.76 17.21 -6.02
N ALA A 6 -8.20 16.88 -7.20
CA ALA A 6 -8.96 16.57 -8.41
C ALA A 6 -9.88 15.34 -8.27
N PHE A 7 -9.65 14.50 -7.27
CA PHE A 7 -10.42 13.28 -7.00
C PHE A 7 -11.37 13.41 -5.80
N ALA A 8 -11.63 14.61 -5.28
CA ALA A 8 -12.45 14.84 -4.09
C ALA A 8 -13.77 14.05 -4.07
N ASN A 9 -14.47 13.99 -5.20
CA ASN A 9 -15.76 13.29 -5.37
C ASN A 9 -15.65 11.79 -5.68
N LYS A 10 -14.43 11.24 -5.75
CA LYS A 10 -14.17 9.81 -5.96
C LYS A 10 -14.03 9.10 -4.62
N ARG A 11 -14.33 7.80 -4.59
CA ARG A 11 -14.02 6.94 -3.45
C ARG A 11 -12.57 6.47 -3.52
N LEU A 12 -12.00 6.06 -2.39
CA LEU A 12 -10.62 5.55 -2.36
C LEU A 12 -10.43 4.35 -3.32
N CYS A 13 -11.41 3.46 -3.42
CA CYS A 13 -11.40 2.33 -4.36
C CYS A 13 -11.55 2.71 -5.84
N ASP A 14 -11.82 3.98 -6.14
CA ASP A 14 -11.91 4.47 -7.52
C ASP A 14 -10.61 5.16 -7.99
N VAL A 15 -9.57 5.20 -7.16
CA VAL A 15 -8.33 5.96 -7.42
C VAL A 15 -7.09 5.07 -7.30
N VAL A 16 -6.10 5.34 -8.14
CA VAL A 16 -4.75 4.75 -8.08
C VAL A 16 -3.78 5.75 -7.44
N PHE A 17 -2.99 5.28 -6.49
CA PHE A 17 -1.97 6.09 -5.83
C PHE A 17 -0.71 5.28 -5.50
N PRO A 18 0.46 5.93 -5.51
CA PRO A 18 1.72 5.29 -5.14
C PRO A 18 1.78 5.04 -3.62
N GLY A 19 2.29 3.87 -3.27
CA GLY A 19 2.65 3.48 -1.91
C GLY A 19 4.11 3.06 -1.83
N THR A 20 4.71 3.12 -0.65
CA THR A 20 6.10 2.71 -0.43
C THR A 20 6.22 1.54 0.54
N HIS A 21 7.03 0.56 0.16
CA HIS A 21 7.37 -0.59 0.99
C HIS A 21 8.49 -0.21 1.98
N ASP A 22 8.33 -0.65 3.22
CA ASP A 22 9.25 -0.37 4.35
C ASP A 22 9.70 1.10 4.34
N ALA A 23 8.71 2.00 4.32
CA ALA A 23 8.87 3.40 3.97
C ALA A 23 9.83 4.19 4.89
N GLY A 24 10.04 3.69 6.11
CA GLY A 24 10.95 4.28 7.09
C GLY A 24 12.43 3.90 6.92
N ILE A 25 12.78 3.06 5.94
CA ILE A 25 14.12 2.50 5.78
C ILE A 25 14.93 3.30 4.76
N TYR A 26 15.31 4.49 5.21
CA TYR A 26 16.20 5.44 4.52
C TYR A 26 17.33 5.91 5.44
N GLY A 27 18.28 6.68 4.90
CA GLY A 27 19.50 7.10 5.60
C GLY A 27 20.76 6.68 4.85
N ASN A 28 21.86 7.39 5.11
CA ASN A 28 23.13 7.17 4.40
C ASN A 28 23.95 6.01 4.99
N ASP A 29 23.72 5.68 6.26
CA ASP A 29 24.45 4.64 6.96
C ASP A 29 23.88 3.23 6.73
N LEU A 30 22.73 3.12 6.05
CA LEU A 30 22.10 1.84 5.75
C LEU A 30 22.81 1.13 4.61
N GLY A 31 23.08 -0.16 4.82
CA GLY A 31 23.59 -1.05 3.79
C GLY A 31 22.67 -1.12 2.57
N SER A 32 23.26 -1.15 1.37
CA SER A 32 22.53 -1.13 0.10
C SER A 32 21.56 -2.31 -0.12
N VAL A 33 21.71 -3.39 0.66
CA VAL A 33 20.85 -4.59 0.65
C VAL A 33 19.66 -4.50 1.60
N VAL A 34 19.61 -3.47 2.46
CA VAL A 34 18.54 -3.23 3.45
C VAL A 34 17.75 -1.95 3.14
N LYS A 35 18.43 -0.92 2.63
CA LYS A 35 17.82 0.37 2.26
C LYS A 35 16.74 0.20 1.20
N THR A 36 15.50 0.59 1.49
CA THR A 36 14.37 0.54 0.55
C THR A 36 13.96 1.92 0.06
N GLN A 37 14.38 3.00 0.75
CA GLN A 37 14.02 4.37 0.38
C GLN A 37 15.23 5.30 0.47
N ASN A 38 15.24 6.35 -0.35
CA ASN A 38 16.23 7.44 -0.27
C ASN A 38 15.66 8.73 0.37
N LEU A 39 14.34 8.81 0.47
CA LEU A 39 13.61 10.00 0.89
C LEU A 39 12.98 9.76 2.27
N SER A 40 12.92 10.81 3.09
CA SER A 40 12.12 10.83 4.32
C SER A 40 10.62 10.69 4.03
N ILE A 41 9.79 10.49 5.07
CA ILE A 41 8.33 10.35 4.89
C ILE A 41 7.73 11.62 4.27
N GLY A 42 8.17 12.80 4.72
CA GLY A 42 7.74 14.08 4.16
C GLY A 42 8.15 14.26 2.69
N GLU A 43 9.36 13.82 2.32
CA GLU A 43 9.84 13.91 0.94
C GLU A 43 9.16 12.90 0.01
N GLN A 44 8.91 11.68 0.48
CA GLN A 44 8.10 10.69 -0.23
C GLN A 44 6.67 11.22 -0.49
N ALA A 45 6.04 11.87 0.50
CA ALA A 45 4.73 12.48 0.33
C ALA A 45 4.73 13.60 -0.72
N LYS A 46 5.76 14.46 -0.71
CA LYS A 46 5.99 15.50 -1.73
C LYS A 46 6.23 14.91 -3.13
N ALA A 47 6.90 13.77 -3.21
CA ALA A 47 7.10 13.05 -4.48
C ALA A 47 5.79 12.48 -5.04
N GLY A 48 4.79 12.23 -4.18
CA GLY A 48 3.44 11.81 -4.58
C GLY A 48 2.89 10.61 -3.82
N VAL A 49 3.68 10.00 -2.92
CA VAL A 49 3.28 8.83 -2.11
C VAL A 49 2.11 9.15 -1.20
N ARG A 50 1.11 8.26 -1.14
CA ARG A 50 -0.06 8.39 -0.25
C ARG A 50 -0.25 7.21 0.70
N TYR A 51 0.54 6.15 0.54
CA TYR A 51 0.50 4.95 1.38
C TYR A 51 1.88 4.53 1.84
N PHE A 52 2.09 4.36 3.14
CA PHE A 52 3.40 4.10 3.73
C PHE A 52 3.32 2.84 4.58
N ASP A 53 4.07 1.79 4.22
CA ASP A 53 4.21 0.59 5.05
C ASP A 53 5.36 0.77 6.05
N LEU A 54 5.02 0.89 7.33
CA LEU A 54 5.96 1.17 8.42
C LEU A 54 6.05 -0.01 9.37
N ARG A 55 7.28 -0.37 9.72
CA ARG A 55 7.58 -1.36 10.76
C ARG A 55 8.44 -0.70 11.82
N ILE A 56 7.91 -0.58 13.03
CA ILE A 56 8.53 0.21 14.10
C ILE A 56 8.94 -0.69 15.26
N ILE A 57 10.16 -0.51 15.76
CA ILE A 57 10.65 -1.12 17.00
C ILE A 57 11.27 -0.05 17.91
N LYS A 58 11.36 -0.36 19.20
CA LYS A 58 12.05 0.42 20.22
C LYS A 58 13.50 -0.04 20.27
N VAL A 59 14.44 0.86 19.97
CA VAL A 59 15.87 0.57 19.95
C VAL A 59 16.58 1.38 21.03
N LYS A 60 17.71 0.87 21.51
CA LYS A 60 18.58 1.62 22.43
C LYS A 60 19.59 2.42 21.62
N THR A 61 19.62 3.72 21.82
CA THR A 61 20.60 4.67 21.27
C THR A 61 21.44 5.26 22.41
N THR A 62 22.43 6.07 22.06
CA THR A 62 23.21 6.86 23.04
C THR A 62 22.32 7.85 23.81
N GLY A 63 21.22 8.30 23.21
CA GLY A 63 20.25 9.22 23.81
C GLY A 63 19.10 8.55 24.56
N GLY A 64 19.12 7.22 24.71
CA GLY A 64 18.08 6.46 25.41
C GLY A 64 17.29 5.52 24.50
N LEU A 65 16.00 5.32 24.80
CA LEU A 65 15.13 4.46 23.98
C LEU A 65 14.41 5.28 22.91
N GLU A 66 14.48 4.82 21.67
CA GLU A 66 13.84 5.48 20.53
C GLU A 66 13.00 4.50 19.74
N GLN A 67 11.86 4.94 19.21
CA GLN A 67 11.10 4.15 18.23
C GLN A 67 11.60 4.50 16.84
N LYS A 68 12.12 3.51 16.11
CA LYS A 68 12.67 3.66 14.76
C LYS A 68 12.13 2.60 13.81
N ALA A 69 12.22 2.89 12.52
CA ALA A 69 11.87 1.91 11.50
C ALA A 69 12.92 0.80 11.43
N TYR A 70 12.49 -0.43 11.14
CA TYR A 70 13.42 -1.53 10.90
C TYR A 70 13.03 -2.38 9.68
N HIS A 71 14.03 -3.04 9.10
CA HIS A 71 13.85 -3.99 8.01
C HIS A 71 14.42 -5.34 8.42
N ALA A 72 13.56 -6.32 8.67
CA ALA A 72 13.96 -7.71 8.93
C ALA A 72 12.74 -8.66 8.82
N PRO A 73 12.98 -9.99 8.75
CA PRO A 73 11.93 -10.99 8.91
C PRO A 73 11.24 -10.93 10.29
N GLY A 74 11.92 -10.38 11.29
CA GLY A 74 11.40 -10.16 12.64
C GLY A 74 12.47 -9.50 13.53
N PHE A 75 12.22 -9.44 14.83
CA PHE A 75 13.15 -8.88 15.82
C PHE A 75 13.27 -9.81 17.03
N ASN A 76 14.36 -9.65 17.78
CA ASN A 76 14.54 -10.27 19.08
C ASN A 76 14.22 -9.23 20.16
N LYS A 77 13.48 -9.64 21.20
CA LYS A 77 13.29 -8.82 22.40
C LYS A 77 14.49 -9.04 23.30
N LYS A 78 15.18 -7.96 23.69
CA LYS A 78 16.22 -8.01 24.72
C LYS A 78 15.53 -7.68 26.04
N GLU A 79 15.18 -8.73 26.79
CA GLU A 79 14.61 -8.61 28.12
C GLU A 79 15.70 -8.21 29.12
N ASP A 80 15.88 -6.91 29.34
CA ASP A 80 16.17 -6.47 30.70
C ASP A 80 14.81 -6.40 31.42
N LYS A 81 14.63 -7.21 32.47
CA LYS A 81 13.36 -7.52 33.14
C LYS A 81 12.67 -6.34 33.87
N LYS A 82 12.75 -5.11 33.38
CA LYS A 82 11.99 -3.94 33.89
C LYS A 82 11.65 -3.00 32.73
N LEU A 83 10.56 -2.25 32.87
CA LEU A 83 10.07 -1.19 31.97
C LEU A 83 11.16 -0.65 31.00
N GLY A 84 11.06 -0.95 29.70
CA GLY A 84 12.04 -0.46 28.70
C GLY A 84 12.73 -1.50 27.82
N ALA A 85 12.19 -2.72 27.69
CA ALA A 85 12.74 -3.73 26.77
C ALA A 85 12.87 -3.17 25.34
N TYR A 86 14.10 -3.09 24.84
CA TYR A 86 14.40 -2.71 23.47
C TYR A 86 14.48 -3.96 22.59
N GLN A 87 14.30 -3.77 21.29
CA GLN A 87 14.40 -4.82 20.30
C GLN A 87 15.58 -4.58 19.37
N THR A 88 16.09 -5.69 18.84
CA THR A 88 17.11 -5.69 17.77
C THR A 88 16.56 -6.46 16.58
N PRO A 89 16.72 -5.98 15.34
CA PRO A 89 16.37 -6.76 14.15
C PRO A 89 17.03 -8.15 14.17
N LYS A 90 16.35 -9.16 13.63
CA LYS A 90 16.96 -10.48 13.40
C LYS A 90 18.03 -10.39 12.30
N THR A 91 18.86 -11.44 12.19
CA THR A 91 20.00 -11.52 11.27
C THR A 91 19.67 -11.03 9.86
N GLY A 92 20.55 -10.18 9.31
CA GLY A 92 20.40 -9.57 7.99
C GLY A 92 19.46 -8.37 7.96
N GLY A 93 19.00 -7.88 9.11
CA GLY A 93 18.17 -6.70 9.24
C GLY A 93 18.86 -5.51 9.88
N ASP A 94 18.28 -4.34 9.69
CA ASP A 94 18.84 -3.06 10.16
C ASP A 94 17.73 -2.08 10.60
N VAL A 95 18.14 -0.98 11.23
CA VAL A 95 17.29 0.09 11.73
C VAL A 95 17.57 1.36 10.94
N GLY A 96 16.53 1.93 10.32
CA GLY A 96 16.65 3.04 9.40
C GLY A 96 15.84 4.26 9.79
N GLY A 97 16.15 5.36 9.10
CA GLY A 97 15.38 6.59 9.07
C GLY A 97 15.35 7.38 10.37
N ASP A 98 14.37 8.29 10.42
CA ASP A 98 14.09 9.14 11.57
C ASP A 98 13.42 8.37 12.72
N ARG A 99 13.17 9.05 13.84
CA ARG A 99 12.31 8.53 14.91
C ARG A 99 10.85 8.51 14.47
N LEU A 100 10.03 7.61 15.01
CA LEU A 100 8.58 7.56 14.74
C LEU A 100 7.94 8.95 14.96
N SER A 101 8.31 9.65 16.03
CA SER A 101 7.78 10.99 16.30
C SER A 101 8.04 11.97 15.15
N GLN A 102 9.25 11.96 14.60
CA GLN A 102 9.63 12.83 13.47
C GLN A 102 8.90 12.42 12.19
N MET A 103 8.72 11.11 11.94
CA MET A 103 7.94 10.63 10.80
C MET A 103 6.47 11.08 10.88
N LEU A 104 5.88 11.04 12.08
CA LEU A 104 4.51 11.53 12.32
C LEU A 104 4.42 13.05 12.18
N ASP A 105 5.40 13.79 12.69
CA ASP A 105 5.47 15.26 12.53
C ASP A 105 5.56 15.64 11.05
N GLN A 106 6.40 14.95 10.25
CA GLN A 106 6.50 15.16 8.80
C GLN A 106 5.18 14.88 8.07
N ALA A 107 4.50 13.76 8.41
CA ALA A 107 3.21 13.41 7.81
C ALA A 107 2.14 14.46 8.15
N ARG A 108 2.08 14.89 9.41
CA ARG A 108 1.18 15.96 9.87
C ARG A 108 1.44 17.27 9.14
N GLU A 109 2.69 17.72 9.10
CA GLU A 109 3.06 18.97 8.43
C GLU A 109 2.71 18.95 6.94
N PHE A 110 2.89 17.81 6.27
CA PHE A 110 2.55 17.67 4.86
C PHE A 110 1.06 17.94 4.61
N VAL A 111 0.16 17.28 5.34
CA VAL A 111 -1.28 17.46 5.15
C VAL A 111 -1.78 18.83 5.64
N MET A 112 -1.09 19.46 6.59
CA MET A 112 -1.37 20.85 6.97
C MET A 112 -1.05 21.83 5.85
N LYS A 113 0.10 21.64 5.18
CA LYS A 113 0.55 22.49 4.07
C LYS A 113 -0.19 22.20 2.77
N ASN A 114 -0.78 21.01 2.65
CA ASN A 114 -1.49 20.54 1.46
C ASN A 114 -2.87 19.98 1.89
N PRO A 115 -3.84 20.83 2.25
CA PRO A 115 -5.11 20.39 2.83
C PRO A 115 -5.97 19.57 1.87
N GLU A 116 -5.70 19.60 0.57
CA GLU A 116 -6.38 18.75 -0.43
C GLU A 116 -5.81 17.32 -0.51
N GLU A 117 -4.75 17.03 0.26
CA GLU A 117 -4.05 15.76 0.29
C GLU A 117 -4.38 14.97 1.55
N PHE A 118 -4.06 13.68 1.53
CA PHE A 118 -4.18 12.79 2.67
C PHE A 118 -2.98 11.84 2.71
N LEU A 119 -2.73 11.19 3.84
CA LEU A 119 -1.70 10.14 3.93
C LEU A 119 -2.24 8.95 4.69
N ILE A 120 -1.93 7.73 4.24
CA ILE A 120 -2.25 6.48 4.93
C ILE A 120 -0.94 5.88 5.46
N LEU A 121 -0.78 5.83 6.78
CA LEU A 121 0.32 5.16 7.46
C LEU A 121 -0.15 3.78 7.91
N ARG A 122 0.35 2.74 7.27
CA ARG A 122 0.15 1.35 7.71
C ARG A 122 1.26 0.97 8.68
N PHE A 123 0.87 0.44 9.83
CA PHE A 123 1.78 -0.19 10.78
C PHE A 123 1.63 -1.70 10.73
N SER A 124 2.72 -2.37 10.36
CA SER A 124 2.79 -3.82 10.29
C SER A 124 4.01 -4.32 11.07
N LYS A 125 3.91 -5.52 11.68
CA LYS A 125 5.05 -6.20 12.35
C LYS A 125 5.81 -5.32 13.35
N CYS A 126 5.13 -4.42 14.06
CA CYS A 126 5.80 -3.54 15.02
C CYS A 126 6.13 -4.27 16.33
N GLY A 127 7.17 -3.80 17.03
CA GLY A 127 7.60 -4.35 18.31
C GLY A 127 6.61 -4.14 19.46
N ASP A 128 6.11 -2.91 19.56
CA ASP A 128 5.13 -2.48 20.57
C ASP A 128 4.03 -1.68 19.86
N MET A 129 3.06 -2.41 19.29
CA MET A 129 2.02 -1.81 18.47
C MET A 129 1.09 -0.88 19.27
N LEU A 130 0.91 -1.14 20.58
CA LEU A 130 0.12 -0.30 21.47
C LEU A 130 0.78 1.07 21.65
N ASP A 131 2.08 1.09 21.94
CA ASP A 131 2.84 2.34 22.06
C ASP A 131 2.87 3.13 20.74
N VAL A 132 3.04 2.43 19.60
CA VAL A 132 2.96 3.06 18.27
C VAL A 132 1.60 3.73 18.03
N ALA A 133 0.50 3.06 18.36
CA ALA A 133 -0.85 3.63 18.21
C ALA A 133 -1.06 4.86 19.10
N ASN A 134 -0.59 4.81 20.35
CA ASN A 134 -0.65 5.95 21.27
C ASN A 134 0.16 7.15 20.76
N GLN A 135 1.37 6.92 20.22
CA GLN A 135 2.16 7.99 19.59
C GLN A 135 1.43 8.62 18.39
N CYS A 136 0.74 7.81 17.58
CA CYS A 136 -0.08 8.34 16.49
C CYS A 136 -1.17 9.28 16.99
N ILE A 137 -1.88 8.92 18.06
CA ILE A 137 -2.92 9.76 18.67
C ILE A 137 -2.32 11.08 19.16
N LEU A 138 -1.21 11.00 19.89
CA LEU A 138 -0.58 12.16 20.51
C LEU A 138 0.04 13.11 19.48
N LYS A 139 0.80 12.59 18.51
CA LYS A 139 1.60 13.41 17.58
C LYS A 139 0.79 13.99 16.43
N LEU A 140 -0.15 13.22 15.88
CA LEU A 140 -0.92 13.68 14.72
C LEU A 140 -2.00 14.71 15.10
N GLY A 141 -2.46 14.73 16.36
CA GLY A 141 -3.37 15.75 16.87
C GLY A 141 -4.61 15.95 15.97
N PRO A 142 -5.02 17.18 15.66
CA PRO A 142 -6.20 17.48 14.85
C PRO A 142 -6.14 16.98 13.39
N GLN A 143 -4.95 16.76 12.86
CA GLN A 143 -4.75 16.23 11.51
C GLN A 143 -4.91 14.71 11.45
N ARG A 144 -5.05 14.03 12.59
CA ARG A 144 -5.41 12.62 12.60
C ARG A 144 -6.82 12.44 12.02
N PHE A 145 -6.99 11.44 11.16
CA PHE A 145 -8.34 10.99 10.78
C PHE A 145 -9.00 10.33 11.99
N ALA A 146 -10.15 10.85 12.42
CA ALA A 146 -10.81 10.48 13.67
C ALA A 146 -12.23 9.94 13.43
N SER A 147 -12.38 9.04 12.46
CA SER A 147 -13.67 8.44 12.13
C SER A 147 -13.52 6.92 11.91
N ASN A 148 -14.59 6.21 12.23
CA ASN A 148 -14.69 4.75 12.06
C ASN A 148 -15.54 4.46 10.84
N VAL A 149 -14.89 4.34 9.68
CA VAL A 149 -15.54 4.13 8.38
C VAL A 149 -14.85 3.02 7.63
N ASN A 150 -15.56 2.42 6.66
CA ASN A 150 -14.93 1.60 5.63
C ASN A 150 -14.15 2.52 4.68
N LEU A 151 -12.82 2.49 4.76
CA LEU A 151 -11.94 3.37 3.99
C LEU A 151 -12.00 3.09 2.49
N ASN A 152 -12.34 1.86 2.07
CA ASN A 152 -12.44 1.52 0.66
C ASN A 152 -13.43 2.42 -0.08
N VAL A 153 -14.56 2.74 0.56
CA VAL A 153 -15.65 3.54 -0.01
C VAL A 153 -15.69 4.98 0.48
N ALA A 154 -14.79 5.36 1.39
CA ALA A 154 -14.65 6.75 1.82
C ALA A 154 -14.28 7.65 0.63
N THR A 155 -14.89 8.83 0.54
CA THR A 155 -14.56 9.80 -0.51
C THR A 155 -13.22 10.44 -0.23
N ILE A 156 -12.45 10.79 -1.26
CA ILE A 156 -11.18 11.51 -1.08
C ILE A 156 -11.41 12.79 -0.29
N ALA A 157 -12.48 13.54 -0.55
CA ALA A 157 -12.86 14.73 0.22
C ALA A 157 -12.94 14.48 1.74
N SER A 158 -13.45 13.32 2.16
CA SER A 158 -13.53 12.98 3.60
C SER A 158 -12.17 12.69 4.24
N LEU A 159 -11.14 12.40 3.43
CA LEU A 159 -9.79 12.08 3.87
C LEU A 159 -8.84 13.30 3.84
N GLN A 160 -9.24 14.36 3.14
CA GLN A 160 -8.43 15.55 2.91
C GLN A 160 -7.98 16.25 4.20
N GLY A 161 -6.72 16.66 4.22
CA GLY A 161 -6.05 17.28 5.35
C GLY A 161 -5.77 16.31 6.49
N LYS A 162 -5.94 14.99 6.28
CA LYS A 162 -5.81 13.99 7.34
C LYS A 162 -4.69 12.97 7.10
N VAL A 163 -4.11 12.54 8.21
CA VAL A 163 -3.27 11.35 8.31
C VAL A 163 -4.12 10.21 8.88
N ILE A 164 -4.32 9.17 8.08
CA ILE A 164 -5.04 7.96 8.42
C ILE A 164 -4.02 6.93 8.93
N THR A 165 -4.27 6.34 10.10
CA THR A 165 -3.42 5.27 10.63
C THR A 165 -4.15 3.94 10.61
N VAL A 166 -3.56 2.96 9.96
CA VAL A 166 -4.10 1.60 9.86
C VAL A 166 -3.14 0.57 10.43
N PHE A 167 -3.66 -0.43 11.13
CA PHE A 167 -2.89 -1.45 11.85
C PHE A 167 -3.27 -2.83 11.35
N ASP A 168 -2.28 -3.69 11.08
CA ASP A 168 -2.56 -5.06 10.62
C ASP A 168 -3.56 -5.76 11.55
N ARG A 169 -4.58 -6.41 10.97
CA ARG A 169 -5.74 -6.92 11.71
C ARG A 169 -5.36 -7.79 12.91
N GLY A 170 -4.38 -8.68 12.75
CA GLY A 170 -3.92 -9.55 13.82
C GLY A 170 -3.30 -8.82 15.01
N ASP A 171 -2.72 -7.64 14.80
CA ASP A 171 -2.20 -6.80 15.90
C ASP A 171 -3.27 -5.87 16.45
N PHE A 172 -4.14 -5.34 15.59
CA PHE A 172 -5.31 -4.56 16.01
C PHE A 172 -6.21 -5.35 16.96
N ASP A 173 -6.44 -6.64 16.69
CA ASP A 173 -7.32 -7.48 17.52
C ASP A 173 -6.81 -7.64 18.97
N LYS A 174 -5.48 -7.51 19.17
CA LYS A 174 -4.80 -7.56 20.48
C LYS A 174 -4.88 -6.24 21.25
N PHE A 175 -5.34 -5.15 20.63
CA PHE A 175 -5.47 -3.87 21.33
C PHE A 175 -6.51 -3.94 22.45
N PRO A 176 -6.30 -3.18 23.54
CA PRO A 176 -7.32 -2.96 24.56
C PRO A 176 -8.61 -2.44 23.95
N ALA A 177 -9.77 -2.79 24.55
CA ALA A 177 -11.08 -2.39 24.04
C ALA A 177 -11.22 -0.87 23.85
N GLN A 178 -10.70 -0.07 24.80
CA GLN A 178 -10.69 1.38 24.74
C GLN A 178 -9.94 1.93 23.51
N LEU A 179 -8.82 1.31 23.14
CA LEU A 179 -8.07 1.75 21.97
C LEU A 179 -8.80 1.34 20.67
N LYS A 180 -9.41 0.15 20.63
CA LYS A 180 -10.22 -0.29 19.47
C LYS A 180 -11.45 0.57 19.24
N SER A 181 -12.03 1.14 20.30
CA SER A 181 -13.16 2.06 20.19
C SER A 181 -12.74 3.51 19.90
N THR A 182 -11.44 3.84 19.99
CA THR A 182 -10.94 5.19 19.69
C THR A 182 -11.11 5.47 18.19
N PRO A 183 -11.91 6.49 17.80
CA PRO A 183 -12.17 6.78 16.40
C PRO A 183 -10.89 7.03 15.62
N GLY A 184 -10.71 6.38 14.48
CA GLY A 184 -9.52 6.56 13.62
C GLY A 184 -8.32 5.68 13.96
N ILE A 185 -8.43 4.79 14.94
CA ILE A 185 -7.55 3.63 15.07
C ILE A 185 -8.19 2.50 14.28
N LEU A 186 -7.70 2.27 13.07
CA LEU A 186 -8.39 1.44 12.08
C LEU A 186 -7.60 0.16 11.78
N PRO A 187 -8.26 -0.99 11.59
CA PRO A 187 -7.59 -2.18 11.12
C PRO A 187 -7.34 -2.12 9.61
N VAL A 188 -6.30 -2.82 9.14
CA VAL A 188 -6.12 -3.19 7.74
C VAL A 188 -6.07 -4.70 7.58
N LYS A 189 -6.75 -5.23 6.56
CA LYS A 189 -6.83 -6.66 6.29
C LYS A 189 -6.51 -6.97 4.83
N ALA A 190 -5.50 -7.80 4.63
CA ALA A 190 -5.24 -8.45 3.35
C ALA A 190 -6.24 -9.60 3.17
N LEU A 191 -6.93 -9.64 2.03
CA LEU A 191 -7.89 -10.71 1.71
C LEU A 191 -7.26 -11.85 0.92
N PHE A 192 -6.11 -11.60 0.28
CA PHE A 192 -5.35 -12.63 -0.42
C PHE A 192 -4.68 -13.58 0.57
N ASN A 193 -5.09 -14.85 0.55
CA ASN A 193 -4.45 -15.93 1.30
C ASN A 193 -3.34 -16.60 0.46
N LYS A 194 -2.11 -16.64 0.98
CA LYS A 194 -0.96 -17.33 0.35
C LYS A 194 -0.97 -18.84 0.58
N GLU A 195 -1.61 -19.32 1.64
CA GLU A 195 -1.36 -20.64 2.25
C GLU A 195 -2.60 -21.56 2.29
N GLY A 196 -3.78 -21.12 1.83
CA GLY A 196 -5.04 -21.86 2.00
C GLY A 196 -5.91 -22.06 0.77
N THR A 197 -6.92 -22.92 0.93
CA THR A 197 -7.98 -23.23 -0.06
C THR A 197 -9.06 -22.15 -0.06
N GLY A 198 -8.71 -20.92 -0.44
CA GLY A 198 -9.67 -19.83 -0.58
C GLY A 198 -9.17 -18.48 -0.03
N HIS A 199 -9.54 -17.41 -0.70
CA HIS A 199 -9.30 -16.03 -0.26
C HIS A 199 -10.40 -15.57 0.72
N ALA A 200 -10.07 -14.62 1.60
CA ALA A 200 -11.07 -14.05 2.49
C ALA A 200 -12.07 -13.19 1.72
N GLN A 201 -13.32 -13.15 2.20
CA GLN A 201 -14.37 -12.32 1.61
C GLN A 201 -14.27 -10.88 2.09
N TYR A 202 -14.67 -9.95 1.22
CA TYR A 202 -14.81 -8.55 1.55
C TYR A 202 -16.00 -8.35 2.49
N SER A 203 -15.86 -7.42 3.45
CA SER A 203 -16.92 -7.06 4.40
C SER A 203 -17.23 -5.58 4.29
N GLU A 204 -18.43 -5.23 3.83
CA GLU A 204 -18.86 -3.83 3.68
C GLU A 204 -18.91 -3.08 5.03
N HIS A 205 -19.15 -3.80 6.11
CA HIS A 205 -19.29 -3.26 7.47
C HIS A 205 -17.97 -3.18 8.25
N MET A 206 -16.86 -3.65 7.69
CA MET A 206 -15.56 -3.54 8.35
C MET A 206 -15.08 -2.08 8.33
N TRP A 207 -14.83 -1.51 9.50
CA TRP A 207 -14.06 -0.27 9.61
C TRP A 207 -12.61 -0.48 9.19
N GLY A 208 -12.00 0.53 8.58
CA GLY A 208 -10.62 0.49 8.12
C GLY A 208 -10.49 0.06 6.67
N LEU A 209 -9.36 -0.57 6.32
CA LEU A 209 -8.95 -0.82 4.94
C LEU A 209 -8.94 -2.32 4.63
N GLN A 210 -9.52 -2.72 3.51
CA GLN A 210 -9.41 -4.08 2.98
C GLN A 210 -8.75 -4.05 1.62
N TYR A 211 -7.79 -4.93 1.39
CA TYR A 211 -7.10 -4.99 0.10
C TYR A 211 -6.83 -6.42 -0.37
N PHE A 212 -6.75 -6.59 -1.68
CA PHE A 212 -6.32 -7.82 -2.34
C PHE A 212 -4.93 -7.62 -2.94
N GLY A 213 -3.95 -8.35 -2.44
CA GLY A 213 -2.59 -8.18 -2.91
C GLY A 213 -1.59 -8.99 -2.12
N SER A 214 -0.44 -9.24 -2.73
CA SER A 214 0.64 -9.91 -2.03
C SER A 214 2.01 -9.64 -2.61
N TYR A 215 2.93 -9.43 -1.69
CA TYR A 215 4.33 -9.28 -2.01
C TYR A 215 4.92 -10.53 -2.67
N SER A 216 5.74 -10.33 -3.69
CA SER A 216 6.50 -11.38 -4.36
C SER A 216 7.93 -11.41 -3.84
N ASN A 217 8.40 -12.59 -3.43
CA ASN A 217 9.79 -12.80 -3.06
C ASN A 217 10.60 -13.33 -4.27
N THR A 218 10.89 -12.47 -5.24
CA THR A 218 11.68 -12.81 -6.43
C THR A 218 12.53 -11.61 -6.89
N GLY A 219 13.73 -11.90 -7.42
CA GLY A 219 14.60 -10.91 -8.06
C GLY A 219 14.39 -10.81 -9.58
N ASP A 220 13.43 -11.55 -10.13
CA ASP A 220 13.14 -11.60 -11.56
C ASP A 220 11.90 -10.78 -11.91
N LYS A 221 12.07 -9.75 -12.76
CA LYS A 221 11.01 -8.85 -13.23
C LYS A 221 9.85 -9.59 -13.89
N LYS A 222 10.11 -10.58 -14.75
CA LYS A 222 9.06 -11.33 -15.47
C LYS A 222 8.27 -12.20 -14.49
N LYS A 223 8.95 -12.84 -13.53
CA LYS A 223 8.29 -13.63 -12.48
C LYS A 223 7.45 -12.74 -11.56
N ASN A 224 7.96 -11.56 -11.18
CA ASN A 224 7.19 -10.62 -10.38
C ASN A 224 5.92 -10.20 -11.13
N LEU A 225 6.07 -9.77 -12.38
CA LEU A 225 4.95 -9.36 -13.23
C LEU A 225 3.87 -10.45 -13.32
N LYS A 226 4.25 -11.67 -13.73
CA LYS A 226 3.32 -12.80 -13.86
C LYS A 226 2.59 -13.10 -12.54
N LYS A 227 3.29 -12.97 -11.42
CA LYS A 227 2.70 -13.21 -10.09
C LYS A 227 1.72 -12.09 -9.70
N GLN A 228 2.09 -10.82 -9.90
CA GLN A 228 1.20 -9.70 -9.59
C GLN A 228 -0.08 -9.76 -10.44
N GLN A 229 0.04 -10.06 -11.74
CA GLN A 229 -1.10 -10.31 -12.63
C GLN A 229 -1.98 -11.45 -12.10
N LYS A 230 -1.40 -12.60 -11.77
CA LYS A 230 -2.14 -13.74 -11.21
C LYS A 230 -2.82 -13.43 -9.88
N ILE A 231 -2.25 -12.58 -9.04
CA ILE A 231 -2.88 -12.20 -7.77
C ILE A 231 -4.07 -11.27 -8.04
N LEU A 232 -3.86 -10.17 -8.76
CA LEU A 232 -4.94 -9.20 -9.02
C LEU A 232 -6.11 -9.82 -9.78
N SER A 233 -5.84 -10.84 -10.60
CA SER A 233 -6.81 -11.73 -11.24
C SER A 233 -7.84 -12.38 -10.33
N GLN A 234 -7.49 -12.63 -9.07
CA GLN A 234 -8.29 -13.44 -8.16
C GLN A 234 -9.13 -12.57 -7.22
N GLY A 235 -8.78 -11.28 -7.08
CA GLY A 235 -9.48 -10.33 -6.21
C GLY A 235 -10.92 -9.99 -6.59
N PRO A 236 -11.26 -9.82 -7.88
CA PRO A 236 -12.58 -9.35 -8.31
C PRO A 236 -13.76 -10.28 -7.97
N ILE A 237 -13.50 -11.54 -7.59
CA ILE A 237 -14.54 -12.48 -7.13
C ILE A 237 -15.20 -11.98 -5.83
N SER A 238 -14.51 -11.14 -5.04
CA SER A 238 -14.96 -10.77 -3.69
C SER A 238 -15.79 -9.47 -3.62
N SER A 239 -15.40 -8.37 -4.30
CA SER A 239 -16.19 -7.11 -4.37
C SER A 239 -15.58 -6.09 -5.35
N PRO A 240 -16.39 -5.26 -6.05
CA PRO A 240 -15.89 -4.12 -6.83
C PRO A 240 -15.31 -2.97 -5.99
N GLU A 241 -15.52 -3.00 -4.67
CA GLU A 241 -15.02 -1.98 -3.74
C GLU A 241 -13.69 -2.38 -3.11
N LEU A 242 -13.21 -3.60 -3.39
CA LEU A 242 -11.96 -4.09 -2.86
C LEU A 242 -10.78 -3.38 -3.52
N LEU A 243 -9.88 -2.84 -2.70
CA LEU A 243 -8.65 -2.22 -3.19
C LEU A 243 -7.68 -3.28 -3.72
N GLY A 244 -7.21 -3.11 -4.95
CA GLY A 244 -6.07 -3.87 -5.46
C GLY A 244 -4.75 -3.30 -4.92
N MET A 245 -3.86 -4.15 -4.39
CA MET A 245 -2.50 -3.76 -4.00
C MET A 245 -1.48 -4.54 -4.81
N MET A 246 -0.73 -3.84 -5.66
CA MET A 246 0.34 -4.40 -6.47
C MET A 246 1.69 -4.08 -5.88
N TYR A 247 2.58 -5.07 -5.84
CA TYR A 247 3.97 -4.87 -5.42
C TYR A 247 4.91 -4.79 -6.63
N TRP A 248 5.36 -3.58 -6.93
CA TRP A 248 6.30 -3.28 -7.99
C TRP A 248 7.74 -3.19 -7.46
N THR A 249 8.13 -4.22 -6.70
CA THR A 249 9.40 -4.33 -5.98
C THR A 249 10.09 -5.65 -6.35
N LEU A 250 11.42 -5.71 -6.26
CA LEU A 250 12.20 -6.93 -6.43
C LEU A 250 12.99 -7.27 -5.17
N THR A 251 13.15 -8.56 -4.93
CA THR A 251 13.72 -9.07 -3.68
C THR A 251 14.85 -10.03 -3.95
N SER A 252 15.54 -10.44 -2.89
CA SER A 252 16.63 -11.40 -2.94
C SER A 252 16.04 -12.69 -2.42
N ASN A 253 16.00 -13.70 -3.28
CA ASN A 253 15.64 -15.04 -2.88
C ASN A 253 16.90 -15.89 -2.88
N TRP A 254 17.23 -16.49 -1.73
CA TRP A 254 18.39 -17.37 -1.60
C TRP A 254 18.34 -18.55 -2.58
N LYS A 255 17.13 -18.96 -3.00
CA LYS A 255 16.90 -19.99 -4.02
C LYS A 255 17.25 -19.53 -5.45
N GLU A 256 17.48 -18.23 -5.67
CA GLU A 256 17.86 -17.67 -6.98
C GLU A 256 19.38 -17.46 -7.13
N GLY A 257 20.17 -17.93 -6.16
CA GLY A 257 21.64 -17.95 -6.18
C GLY A 257 22.27 -16.99 -5.17
N LEU A 258 23.39 -17.43 -4.55
CA LEU A 258 24.15 -16.69 -3.53
C LEU A 258 24.56 -15.27 -3.96
N HIS A 259 24.91 -15.08 -5.24
CA HIS A 259 25.26 -13.75 -5.76
C HIS A 259 24.11 -12.75 -5.66
N LYS A 260 22.84 -13.16 -5.81
CA LYS A 260 21.65 -12.28 -5.76
C LYS A 260 21.28 -11.80 -4.36
N LEU A 261 21.81 -12.43 -3.31
CA LEU A 261 21.64 -12.00 -1.92
C LEU A 261 22.39 -10.70 -1.61
N PHE A 262 23.46 -10.41 -2.37
CA PHE A 262 24.31 -9.23 -2.17
C PHE A 262 24.00 -8.08 -3.15
N TYR A 263 22.98 -8.23 -4.01
CA TYR A 263 22.58 -7.14 -4.89
C TYR A 263 21.84 -6.06 -4.11
N SER A 264 22.32 -4.83 -4.28
CA SER A 264 21.64 -3.62 -3.83
C SER A 264 20.15 -3.63 -4.22
N ILE A 265 19.26 -3.29 -3.29
CA ILE A 265 17.83 -3.07 -3.57
C ILE A 265 17.71 -1.98 -4.65
N GLU A 266 18.49 -0.91 -4.57
CA GLU A 266 18.46 0.20 -5.54
C GLU A 266 18.80 -0.25 -6.97
N LYS A 267 19.80 -1.13 -7.14
CA LYS A 267 20.12 -1.66 -8.48
C LYS A 267 18.98 -2.49 -9.06
N ARG A 268 18.30 -3.29 -8.23
CA ARG A 268 17.16 -4.11 -8.65
C ARG A 268 15.95 -3.25 -8.98
N ASP A 269 15.70 -2.25 -8.14
CA ASP A 269 14.68 -1.24 -8.37
C ASP A 269 14.92 -0.51 -9.70
N LYS A 270 16.14 -0.03 -9.98
CA LYS A 270 16.49 0.51 -11.30
C LYS A 270 16.19 -0.47 -12.44
N GLY A 271 16.40 -1.77 -12.25
CA GLY A 271 16.02 -2.82 -13.21
C GLY A 271 14.51 -3.01 -13.38
N MET A 272 13.71 -2.81 -12.33
CA MET A 272 12.24 -2.72 -12.49
C MET A 272 11.88 -1.50 -13.34
N TRP A 273 12.58 -0.39 -13.11
CA TRP A 273 12.28 0.89 -13.72
C TRP A 273 12.93 1.15 -15.11
N SER A 274 13.87 0.32 -15.59
CA SER A 274 14.66 0.59 -16.82
C SER A 274 13.91 0.42 -18.17
N SER A 275 12.57 0.36 -18.15
CA SER A 275 11.66 0.30 -19.32
C SER A 275 10.20 0.60 -18.92
N SER A 276 10.03 1.37 -17.85
CA SER A 276 8.97 1.13 -16.86
C SER A 276 7.63 1.77 -17.10
N GLN A 277 7.56 2.89 -17.80
CA GLN A 277 6.27 3.52 -18.04
C GLN A 277 5.42 2.62 -18.94
N GLN A 278 6.02 2.11 -20.02
CA GLN A 278 5.36 1.17 -20.92
C GLN A 278 5.15 -0.19 -20.24
N ALA A 279 6.15 -0.77 -19.57
CA ALA A 279 5.99 -2.09 -18.95
C ALA A 279 4.98 -2.12 -17.78
N LEU A 280 4.92 -1.07 -16.94
CA LEU A 280 3.90 -0.95 -15.89
C LEU A 280 2.51 -0.75 -16.52
N THR A 281 2.43 0.10 -17.54
CA THR A 281 1.19 0.35 -18.29
C THR A 281 0.71 -0.90 -19.02
N ASP A 282 1.60 -1.69 -19.61
CA ASP A 282 1.29 -2.94 -20.32
C ASP A 282 0.92 -4.05 -19.35
N ALA A 283 1.65 -4.18 -18.24
CA ALA A 283 1.31 -5.07 -17.14
C ALA A 283 -0.09 -4.82 -16.63
N TRP A 284 -0.40 -3.54 -16.44
CA TRP A 284 -1.70 -3.04 -16.03
C TRP A 284 -2.78 -3.31 -17.10
N LYS A 285 -2.55 -2.93 -18.37
CA LYS A 285 -3.48 -3.18 -19.49
C LYS A 285 -3.75 -4.67 -19.70
N ALA A 286 -2.73 -5.53 -19.64
CA ALA A 286 -2.87 -6.96 -19.80
C ALA A 286 -3.69 -7.58 -18.66
N GLY A 287 -3.42 -7.19 -17.41
CA GLY A 287 -4.23 -7.60 -16.27
C GLY A 287 -5.69 -7.19 -16.46
N VAL A 288 -5.96 -5.93 -16.85
CA VAL A 288 -7.33 -5.47 -17.05
C VAL A 288 -8.01 -6.19 -18.22
N LYS A 289 -7.35 -6.34 -19.38
CA LYS A 289 -7.91 -7.01 -20.56
C LYS A 289 -8.22 -8.49 -20.31
N ASP A 290 -7.26 -9.26 -19.80
CA ASP A 290 -7.43 -10.70 -19.55
C ASP A 290 -8.51 -10.94 -18.47
N HIS A 291 -8.69 -10.02 -17.51
CA HIS A 291 -9.76 -10.09 -16.50
C HIS A 291 -11.13 -9.66 -16.99
N ILE A 292 -11.21 -8.66 -17.86
CA ILE A 292 -12.47 -8.33 -18.53
C ILE A 292 -12.93 -9.54 -19.33
N VAL A 293 -12.05 -10.18 -20.11
CA VAL A 293 -12.41 -11.36 -20.91
C VAL A 293 -12.81 -12.55 -20.02
N ALA A 294 -12.05 -12.84 -18.95
CA ALA A 294 -12.34 -13.94 -18.04
C ALA A 294 -13.65 -13.76 -17.25
N ARG A 295 -14.00 -12.52 -16.87
CA ARG A 295 -15.24 -12.20 -16.14
C ARG A 295 -16.43 -11.95 -17.07
N ALA A 296 -16.17 -11.47 -18.29
CA ALA A 296 -17.17 -11.34 -19.33
C ALA A 296 -17.75 -12.72 -19.69
N GLY A 297 -17.00 -13.83 -19.69
CA GLY A 297 -17.53 -15.16 -20.05
C GLY A 297 -19.02 -15.44 -19.73
N VAL A 298 -19.41 -15.51 -18.45
CA VAL A 298 -20.79 -15.83 -18.01
C VAL A 298 -21.70 -14.59 -17.95
N LEU A 299 -21.16 -13.43 -17.57
CA LEU A 299 -21.94 -12.19 -17.45
C LEU A 299 -22.25 -11.57 -18.83
N HIS A 300 -21.41 -11.77 -19.84
CA HIS A 300 -21.58 -11.33 -21.24
C HIS A 300 -22.79 -11.96 -21.90
N GLN A 301 -23.09 -13.23 -21.59
CA GLN A 301 -24.32 -13.87 -22.07
C GLN A 301 -25.57 -13.27 -21.42
N GLN A 302 -25.52 -12.96 -20.12
CA GLN A 302 -26.60 -12.26 -19.42
C GLN A 302 -26.74 -10.79 -19.86
N TRP A 303 -25.62 -10.13 -20.17
CA TRP A 303 -25.58 -8.76 -20.68
C TRP A 303 -26.18 -8.64 -22.08
N ARG A 304 -25.92 -9.62 -22.95
CA ARG A 304 -26.59 -9.74 -24.26
C ARG A 304 -28.10 -9.97 -24.15
N ALA A 305 -28.56 -10.66 -23.11
CA ALA A 305 -29.97 -11.02 -22.97
C ALA A 305 -30.85 -9.90 -22.37
N ASN A 306 -30.32 -9.08 -21.46
CA ASN A 306 -31.14 -8.19 -20.62
C ASN A 306 -30.89 -6.68 -20.82
N GLY A 307 -30.00 -6.29 -21.74
CA GLY A 307 -29.61 -4.89 -21.95
C GLY A 307 -28.65 -4.39 -20.86
N PHE A 308 -27.73 -3.51 -21.25
CA PHE A 308 -26.59 -3.08 -20.44
C PHE A 308 -26.93 -1.80 -19.64
N PRO A 309 -27.01 -1.80 -18.29
CA PRO A 309 -27.08 -0.55 -17.55
C PRO A 309 -25.69 0.14 -17.58
N PRO A 310 -25.56 1.37 -18.11
CA PRO A 310 -24.27 2.07 -18.24
C PRO A 310 -23.50 2.23 -16.92
N GLN A 311 -24.21 2.15 -15.79
CA GLN A 311 -23.64 2.26 -14.44
C GLN A 311 -22.86 1.00 -14.01
N ALA A 312 -23.13 -0.17 -14.60
CA ALA A 312 -22.45 -1.43 -14.29
C ALA A 312 -21.04 -1.51 -14.90
N ILE A 313 -20.83 -0.96 -16.11
CA ILE A 313 -19.52 -0.91 -16.78
C ILE A 313 -18.49 -0.19 -15.90
N ASN A 314 -18.87 0.96 -15.34
CA ASN A 314 -17.98 1.80 -14.54
C ASN A 314 -17.63 1.19 -13.18
N ARG A 315 -18.48 0.34 -12.59
CA ARG A 315 -18.18 -0.33 -11.32
C ARG A 315 -17.37 -1.61 -11.53
N VAL A 316 -17.73 -2.42 -12.54
CA VAL A 316 -17.05 -3.69 -12.81
C VAL A 316 -15.61 -3.43 -13.29
N SER A 317 -15.39 -2.49 -14.21
CA SER A 317 -14.06 -2.14 -14.75
C SER A 317 -13.05 -1.61 -13.71
N LYS A 318 -13.52 -0.95 -12.65
CA LYS A 318 -12.65 -0.42 -11.58
C LYS A 318 -12.14 -1.48 -10.61
N SER A 319 -12.84 -2.61 -10.49
CA SER A 319 -12.41 -3.77 -9.70
C SER A 319 -11.07 -4.37 -10.16
N PHE A 320 -10.54 -3.91 -11.30
CA PHE A 320 -9.34 -4.44 -11.95
C PHE A 320 -8.12 -3.50 -11.83
N MET A 321 -8.24 -2.41 -11.09
CA MET A 321 -7.17 -1.44 -10.91
C MET A 321 -6.32 -1.80 -9.68
N PRO A 322 -4.97 -1.79 -9.78
CA PRO A 322 -4.14 -1.74 -8.59
C PRO A 322 -4.26 -0.33 -8.00
N ASN A 323 -5.21 -0.15 -7.08
CA ASN A 323 -5.42 1.11 -6.38
C ASN A 323 -4.15 1.56 -5.64
N ILE A 324 -3.38 0.62 -5.11
CA ILE A 324 -2.13 0.89 -4.40
C ILE A 324 -0.99 0.21 -5.15
N VAL A 325 -0.05 0.99 -5.66
CA VAL A 325 1.18 0.47 -6.28
C VAL A 325 2.34 0.68 -5.32
N MET A 326 2.76 -0.40 -4.65
CA MET A 326 3.85 -0.41 -3.68
C MET A 326 5.20 -0.44 -4.40
N ILE A 327 6.07 0.52 -4.10
CA ILE A 327 7.39 0.67 -4.73
C ILE A 327 8.52 0.78 -3.68
N ASP A 328 9.73 0.45 -4.10
CA ASP A 328 10.96 0.87 -3.42
C ASP A 328 11.43 2.18 -4.09
N PHE A 329 12.17 3.00 -3.34
CA PHE A 329 12.76 4.27 -3.77
C PHE A 329 11.77 5.19 -4.50
N ALA A 330 10.88 5.83 -3.74
CA ALA A 330 9.99 6.82 -4.34
C ALA A 330 10.78 7.98 -4.98
N ASP A 331 10.32 8.41 -6.14
CA ASP A 331 10.72 9.65 -6.79
C ASP A 331 9.53 10.29 -7.53
N PRO A 332 9.60 11.59 -7.86
CA PRO A 332 8.49 12.30 -8.51
C PRO A 332 8.05 11.71 -9.85
N ASN A 333 8.97 11.17 -10.67
CA ASN A 333 8.66 10.62 -11.99
C ASN A 333 7.93 9.28 -11.90
N ARG A 334 8.34 8.42 -10.96
CA ARG A 334 7.66 7.14 -10.69
C ARG A 334 6.28 7.36 -10.12
N CYS A 335 6.16 8.28 -9.16
CA CYS A 335 4.89 8.63 -8.57
C CYS A 335 3.95 9.27 -9.61
N ALA A 336 4.46 10.11 -10.51
CA ALA A 336 3.69 10.67 -11.64
C ALA A 336 3.21 9.57 -12.59
N THR A 337 4.07 8.60 -12.90
CA THR A 337 3.72 7.44 -13.72
C THR A 337 2.54 6.66 -13.13
N ILE A 338 2.56 6.40 -11.82
CA ILE A 338 1.48 5.71 -11.12
C ILE A 338 0.21 6.57 -11.08
N TRP A 339 0.34 7.85 -10.78
CA TRP A 339 -0.79 8.79 -10.76
C TRP A 339 -1.47 8.86 -12.14
N ASN A 340 -0.71 8.87 -13.23
CA ASN A 340 -1.21 8.91 -14.60
C ASN A 340 -2.04 7.67 -14.99
N LEU A 341 -1.95 6.57 -14.24
CA LEU A 341 -2.83 5.42 -14.45
C LEU A 341 -4.31 5.78 -14.22
N ASN A 342 -4.62 6.80 -13.41
CA ASN A 342 -6.00 7.31 -13.28
C ASN A 342 -6.54 7.88 -14.60
N LEU A 343 -5.69 8.53 -15.39
CA LEU A 343 -6.06 9.06 -16.70
C LEU A 343 -6.24 7.93 -17.73
N ALA A 344 -5.28 7.00 -17.78
CA ALA A 344 -5.33 5.85 -18.67
C ALA A 344 -6.54 4.94 -18.40
N THR A 345 -6.95 4.80 -17.14
CA THR A 345 -8.17 4.11 -16.74
C THR A 345 -9.40 4.74 -17.39
N THR A 346 -9.51 6.07 -17.34
CA THR A 346 -10.68 6.77 -17.86
C THR A 346 -10.82 6.55 -19.38
N ASP A 347 -9.71 6.68 -20.11
CA ASP A 347 -9.67 6.42 -21.56
C ASP A 347 -10.01 4.96 -21.89
N MET A 348 -9.39 4.00 -21.20
CA MET A 348 -9.61 2.57 -21.44
C MET A 348 -11.06 2.14 -21.15
N ILE A 349 -11.67 2.61 -20.05
CA ILE A 349 -13.09 2.35 -19.77
C ILE A 349 -13.97 2.93 -20.87
N GLY A 350 -13.63 4.11 -21.40
CA GLY A 350 -14.32 4.73 -22.54
C GLY A 350 -14.29 3.83 -23.77
N ARG A 351 -13.11 3.37 -24.18
CA ARG A 351 -12.95 2.48 -25.36
C ARG A 351 -13.63 1.13 -25.18
N LEU A 352 -13.51 0.52 -24.00
CA LEU A 352 -14.20 -0.73 -23.68
C LEU A 352 -15.72 -0.58 -23.78
N ARG A 353 -16.26 0.57 -23.37
CA ARG A 353 -17.68 0.87 -23.53
C ARG A 353 -18.06 0.95 -25.01
N GLU A 354 -17.24 1.57 -25.85
CA GLU A 354 -17.47 1.63 -27.31
C GLU A 354 -17.43 0.25 -27.95
N ASP A 355 -16.41 -0.57 -27.65
CA ASP A 355 -16.28 -1.93 -28.18
C ASP A 355 -17.48 -2.83 -27.81
N LEU A 356 -17.99 -2.69 -26.58
CA LEU A 356 -19.18 -3.42 -26.12
C LEU A 356 -20.50 -2.92 -26.74
N LEU A 357 -20.56 -1.68 -27.20
CA LEU A 357 -21.73 -1.10 -27.87
C LEU A 357 -21.76 -1.40 -29.37
N VAL A 358 -20.60 -1.57 -30.01
CA VAL A 358 -20.49 -1.90 -31.45
C VAL A 358 -20.74 -3.39 -31.72
N THR A 359 -20.68 -4.24 -30.68
CA THR A 359 -20.88 -5.69 -30.77
C THR A 359 -22.23 -6.18 -30.21
N ALA A 360 -23.13 -5.24 -29.89
CA ALA A 360 -24.55 -5.46 -29.55
C ALA A 360 -25.41 -5.00 -30.72
#